data_AF-A0A0F9CUP4-F1
#
_entry.id   AF-A0A0F9CUP4-F1
#
_cell.length_a   1.000
_cell.length_b   1.000
_cell.length_c   1.000
_cell.angle_alpha   90.00
_cell.angle_beta   90.00
_cell.angle_gamma   90.00
#
_symmetry.space_group_name_H-M   'P 1'
#
loop_
_entity.id
_entity.type
_entity.pdbx_description
1 polymer ?
#
loop_
_entity_poly.entity_id
_entity_poly.type
_entity_poly.pdbx_seq_one_letter_code
_entity_poly.pdbx_strand_id
1 'polypeptide(L)' 'MTKWYLISKADTELIQAGLTRVKEASHERSFVGTVVDDILHSLDSGLHTTEAVPEDFRNE' A
#
# COMPACT_ATOMS: atom_id res chain seq x y z
N MET A 1 18.48 -7.71 10.34
CA MET A 1 18.37 -7.41 8.89
C MET A 1 16.93 -7.01 8.61
N THR A 2 16.71 -5.76 8.19
CA THR A 2 15.39 -5.29 7.74
C THR A 2 15.14 -5.84 6.34
N LYS A 3 14.04 -6.58 6.16
CA LYS A 3 13.61 -7.02 4.82
C LYS A 3 12.87 -5.87 4.16
N TRP A 4 13.31 -5.48 2.97
CA TRP A 4 12.70 -4.42 2.19
C TRP A 4 11.87 -5.06 1.08
N TYR A 5 10.62 -4.60 0.94
CA TYR A 5 9.72 -5.04 -0.10
C TYR A 5 9.57 -3.90 -1.12
N LEU A 6 9.87 -4.18 -2.38
CA LEU A 6 9.67 -3.27 -3.50
C LEU A 6 8.30 -3.55 -4.12
N ILE A 7 7.49 -2.51 -4.22
CA ILE A 7 6.22 -2.53 -4.94
C ILE A 7 6.28 -1.47 -6.05
N SER A 8 5.62 -1.74 -7.18
CA SER A 8 5.51 -0.72 -8.21
C SER A 8 4.64 0.43 -7.71
N LYS A 9 4.97 1.65 -8.15
CA LYS A 9 4.16 2.83 -7.82
C LYS A 9 2.73 2.70 -8.34
N ALA A 10 2.55 2.16 -9.55
CA ALA A 10 1.23 1.93 -10.15
C ALA A 10 0.36 0.99 -9.29
N ASP A 11 0.93 -0.10 -8.75
CA ASP A 11 0.19 -1.01 -7.87
C ASP A 11 -0.14 -0.33 -6.54
N THR A 12 0.77 0.49 -6.01
CA THR A 12 0.54 1.25 -4.77
C THR A 12 -0.62 2.22 -4.94
N GLU A 13 -0.66 2.96 -6.05
CA GLU A 13 -1.74 3.89 -6.40
C GLU A 13 -3.09 3.15 -6.56
N LEU A 14 -3.09 1.98 -7.22
CA LEU A 14 -4.28 1.14 -7.37
C LEU A 14 -4.81 0.64 -6.02
N ILE A 15 -3.93 0.17 -5.13
CA ILE A 15 -4.29 -0.29 -3.78
C ILE A 15 -4.84 0.88 -2.96
N GLN A 16 -4.17 2.04 -2.96
CA GLN A 16 -4.62 3.24 -2.25
C GLN A 16 -6.01 3.71 -2.73
N ALA A 17 -6.25 3.69 -4.04
CA ALA A 17 -7.55 4.06 -4.61
C ALA A 17 -8.65 3.07 -4.19
N GLY A 18 -8.37 1.76 -4.20
CA GLY A 18 -9.32 0.75 -3.75
C GLY A 18 -9.67 0.87 -2.27
N LEU A 19 -8.66 1.06 -1.41
CA LEU A 19 -8.82 1.21 0.03
C LEU A 19 -9.60 2.47 0.39
N THR A 20 -9.33 3.59 -0.28
CA THR A 20 -10.09 4.84 -0.10
C THR A 20 -11.58 4.62 -0.37
N ARG A 21 -11.94 3.94 -1.46
CA ARG A 21 -13.35 3.61 -1.77
C ARG A 21 -14.00 2.72 -0.71
N VAL A 22 -13.26 1.74 -0.18
CA VAL A 22 -13.76 0.89 0.92
C VAL A 22 -14.00 1.72 2.17
N LYS A 23 -13.10 2.67 2.49
CA LYS A 23 -13.25 3.58 3.62
C LYS A 23 -14.49 4.48 3.47
N GLU A 24 -14.69 5.06 2.29
CA GLU A 24 -15.84 5.91 1.98
C GLU A 24 -17.18 5.15 2.02
N ALA A 25 -17.18 3.87 1.59
CA ALA A 25 -18.35 2.99 1.69
C ALA A 25 -18.62 2.48 3.12
N SER A 26 -17.64 2.63 4.01
CA SER A 26 -17.75 2.25 5.41
C SER A 26 -18.24 3.43 6.23
N HIS A 27 -19.13 3.20 7.21
CA HIS A 27 -19.53 4.28 8.13
C HIS A 27 -18.28 4.84 8.85
N GLU A 28 -18.18 6.18 8.92
CA GLU A 28 -17.11 6.86 9.66
C GLU A 28 -17.04 6.30 11.09
N ARG A 29 -15.81 5.94 11.54
CA ARG A 29 -15.50 5.27 12.82
C ARG A 29 -15.84 3.78 12.92
N SER A 30 -16.17 3.12 11.82
CA SER A 30 -16.18 1.65 11.80
C SER A 30 -14.76 1.09 11.96
N PHE A 31 -14.64 -0.10 12.57
CA PHE A 31 -13.39 -0.85 12.67
C PHE A 31 -12.68 -0.99 11.30
N VAL A 32 -13.46 -1.10 10.22
CA VAL A 32 -12.96 -1.18 8.84
C VAL A 32 -12.20 0.10 8.44
N GLY A 33 -12.70 1.27 8.81
CA GLY A 33 -12.02 2.55 8.52
C GLY A 33 -10.65 2.65 9.18
N THR A 34 -10.52 2.20 10.43
CA THR A 34 -9.24 2.18 11.15
C THR A 34 -8.26 1.19 10.52
N VAL A 35 -8.71 -0.02 10.16
CA VAL A 35 -7.86 -1.00 9.47
C VAL A 35 -7.37 -0.47 8.12
N VAL A 36 -8.23 0.22 7.37
CA VAL A 36 -7.84 0.86 6.11
C VAL A 36 -6.76 1.93 6.35
N ASP A 37 -6.91 2.76 7.39
CA ASP A 37 -5.91 3.78 7.73
C ASP A 37 -4.56 3.18 8.11
N ASP A 38 -4.54 2.08 8.87
CA ASP A 38 -3.31 1.37 9.23
C ASP A 38 -2.62 0.79 8.00
N ILE A 39 -3.39 0.25 7.04
CA ILE A 39 -2.85 -0.29 5.78
C ILE A 39 -2.28 0.85 4.93
N LEU A 40 -3.01 1.95 4.76
CA LEU A 40 -2.54 3.10 3.99
C LEU A 40 -1.26 3.69 4.59
N HIS A 41 -1.19 3.82 5.91
CA HIS A 41 0.01 4.26 6.61
C HIS A 41 1.19 3.30 6.40
N SER A 42 0.94 1.99 6.43
CA SER A 42 1.98 0.97 6.21
C SER A 42 2.50 0.98 4.77
N LEU A 43 1.61 1.24 3.79
CA LEU A 43 2.01 1.40 2.39
C LEU A 43 2.86 2.66 2.18
N ASP A 44 2.52 3.76 2.84
CA ASP A 44 3.24 5.03 2.70
C ASP A 44 4.60 5.04 3.44
N SER A 45 4.64 4.48 4.65
CA SER A 45 5.82 4.53 5.53
C SER A 45 6.72 3.29 5.48
N GLY A 46 6.17 2.14 5.09
CA GLY A 46 6.83 0.84 5.16
C GLY A 46 7.30 0.27 3.82
N LEU A 47 6.80 0.80 2.70
CA LEU A 47 7.18 0.34 1.36
C LEU A 47 7.98 1.40 0.61
N HIS A 48 9.06 0.98 -0.03
CA HIS A 48 9.72 1.81 -1.02
C HIS A 48 9.03 1.62 -2.37
N THR A 49 8.41 2.68 -2.86
CA THR A 49 7.83 2.71 -4.20
C THR A 49 8.93 2.92 -5.22
N THR A 50 8.81 2.24 -6.35
CA THR A 50 9.68 2.44 -7.51
C THR A 50 8.84 2.56 -8.77
N GLU A 51 9.28 3.43 -9.69
CA GLU A 51 8.67 3.58 -11.02
C GLU A 51 8.83 2.28 -11.85
N ALA A 52 9.91 1.54 -11.63
CA ALA A 52 10.12 0.21 -12.17
C ALA A 52 10.86 -0.65 -11.16
N VAL A 53 10.39 -1.88 -10.90
CA VAL A 53 11.14 -2.85 -10.09
C VAL A 53 12.49 -3.08 -10.78
N PRO A 54 13.64 -2.75 -10.15
CA PRO A 54 14.95 -2.91 -10.77
C PRO A 54 15.15 -4.36 -11.20
N GLU A 55 15.84 -4.58 -12.33
CA GLU A 55 16.00 -5.92 -12.91
C GLU A 55 16.66 -6.91 -11.92
N ASP A 56 17.55 -6.42 -11.08
CA ASP A 56 18.23 -7.19 -10.02
C ASP A 56 17.28 -7.79 -8.97
N PHE A 57 16.04 -7.30 -8.88
CA PHE A 57 15.01 -7.80 -7.96
C PHE A 57 13.97 -8.69 -8.64
N ARG A 58 14.04 -8.88 -9.96
CA ARG A 58 13.05 -9.65 -10.72
C ARG A 58 13.33 -11.15 -10.74
N ASN A 59 14.51 -11.60 -10.29
CA ASN A 59 14.94 -13.00 -10.36
C ASN A 59 15.75 -13.40 -9.11
N GLU A 60 15.05 -13.77 -8.03
CA GLU A 60 15.53 -14.74 -7.03
C GLU A 60 14.43 -15.76 -6.72
#